data_AF-A0A7S1RGL4-F1
#
_entry.id   AF-A0A7S1RGL4-F1
#
_cell.length_a   1.000
_cell.length_b   1.000
_cell.length_c   1.000
_cell.angle_alpha   90.00
_cell.angle_beta   90.00
_cell.angle_gamma   90.00
#
_symmetry.space_group_name_H-M   'P 1'
#
loop_
_entity.id
_entity.type
_entity.pdbx_description
1 polymer ?
#
loop_
_entity_poly.entity_id
_entity_poly.type
_entity_poly.pdbx_seq_one_letter_code
_entity_poly.pdbx_strand_id
1 'polypeptide(L)'
;CTRGEEVFAAKAVSKSRFRMQRDFAGMMDRVHRETAILFSLRHSHIVSLYDVVDTDDKLYLVMEYVEGGELSNEIISNGALAEHEARYVFLQIVLGLRYIHSKGVVHRDLKPANVLVDRNNSRPGLLEVKISDFGHSKLVDDGYSTALTQVGTPLFWAPEVANSCAAGYDERADLWSLGVVLYLMLEGSYPFSDIRALGELSFKGDSRLSA
;
A
#
# COMPACT_ATOMS: atom_id res chain seq x y z
N CYS A 1 9.87 -14.94 9.11
CA CYS A 1 10.47 -15.25 10.42
C CYS A 1 9.49 -16.13 11.20
N THR A 2 9.92 -16.79 12.27
CA THR A 2 9.06 -17.72 13.03
C THR A 2 9.15 -17.48 14.52
N ARG A 3 8.07 -17.78 15.25
CA ARG A 3 8.05 -17.85 16.72
C ARG A 3 7.38 -19.16 17.13
N GLY A 4 8.20 -20.16 17.46
CA GLY A 4 7.70 -21.54 17.54
C GLY A 4 7.29 -22.04 16.15
N GLU A 5 6.07 -22.55 16.02
CA GLU A 5 5.49 -23.01 14.75
C GLU A 5 4.79 -21.89 13.95
N GLU A 6 4.58 -20.72 14.56
CA GLU A 6 3.93 -19.58 13.90
C GLU A 6 4.88 -18.91 12.89
N VAL A 7 4.39 -18.67 11.67
CA VAL A 7 5.12 -18.00 10.57
C VAL A 7 4.67 -16.55 10.43
N PHE A 8 5.63 -15.66 10.25
CA PHE A 8 5.44 -14.22 10.12
C PHE A 8 6.19 -13.63 8.93
N ALA A 9 5.66 -12.56 8.36
CA ALA A 9 6.37 -11.72 7.40
C ALA A 9 7.23 -10.69 8.16
N ALA A 10 8.46 -10.45 7.70
CA ALA A 10 9.32 -9.41 8.26
C ALA A 10 9.78 -8.48 7.14
N LYS A 11 9.34 -7.21 7.18
CA LYS A 11 9.76 -6.18 6.22
C LYS A 11 10.88 -5.34 6.83
N ALA A 12 12.03 -5.31 6.16
CA ALA A 12 13.17 -4.50 6.56
C ALA A 12 13.13 -3.12 5.89
N VAL A 13 13.22 -2.05 6.68
CA VAL A 13 13.26 -0.67 6.22
C VAL A 13 14.61 -0.07 6.60
N SER A 14 15.39 0.37 5.60
CA SER A 14 16.72 0.95 5.84
C SER A 14 16.63 2.35 6.47
N LYS A 15 17.39 2.55 7.56
CA LYS A 15 17.53 3.86 8.22
C LYS A 15 18.40 4.85 7.46
N SER A 16 19.17 4.40 6.46
CA SER A 16 20.06 5.27 5.68
C SER A 16 19.34 6.45 5.03
N ARG A 17 18.06 6.28 4.64
CA ARG A 17 17.21 7.35 4.10
C ARG A 17 16.87 8.43 5.13
N PHE A 18 16.81 8.09 6.42
CA PHE A 18 16.44 9.02 7.49
C PHE A 18 17.67 9.71 8.11
N ARG A 19 18.84 9.05 8.14
CA ARG A 19 20.08 9.60 8.73
C ARG A 19 20.60 10.86 8.02
N MET A 20 20.20 11.11 6.77
CA MET A 20 20.55 12.35 6.05
C MET A 20 19.69 13.55 6.43
N GLN A 21 18.58 13.36 7.16
CA GLN A 21 17.75 14.46 7.61
C GLN A 21 18.30 15.06 8.91
N ARG A 22 18.32 16.40 8.97
CA ARG A 22 18.83 17.17 10.12
C ARG A 22 18.10 16.87 11.44
N ASP A 23 16.88 16.35 11.39
CA ASP A 23 16.03 15.99 12.53
C ASP A 23 15.70 14.49 12.55
N PHE A 24 16.73 13.66 12.73
CA PHE A 24 16.57 12.20 12.82
C PHE A 24 15.74 11.78 14.04
N ALA A 25 15.91 12.45 15.18
CA ALA A 25 15.19 12.16 16.42
C ALA A 25 13.69 12.45 16.30
N GLY A 26 13.30 13.63 15.81
CA GLY A 26 11.89 13.96 15.60
C GLY A 26 11.24 13.13 14.50
N MET A 27 12.01 12.62 13.53
CA MET A 27 11.52 11.65 12.56
C MET A 27 11.25 10.29 13.19
N MET A 28 12.17 9.77 14.02
CA MET A 28 11.93 8.51 14.73
C MET A 28 10.73 8.62 15.68
N ASP A 29 10.53 9.75 16.37
CA ASP A 29 9.33 9.95 17.20
C ASP A 29 8.04 9.92 16.38
N ARG A 30 8.04 10.49 15.16
CA ARG A 30 6.91 10.37 14.22
C ARG A 30 6.67 8.92 13.81
N VAL A 31 7.73 8.19 13.46
CA VAL A 31 7.65 6.75 13.12
C VAL A 31 7.09 5.94 14.29
N HIS A 32 7.50 6.22 15.53
CA HIS A 32 6.95 5.54 16.71
C HIS A 32 5.47 5.86 16.95
N ARG A 33 5.04 7.13 16.76
CA ARG A 33 3.62 7.50 16.87
C ARG A 33 2.77 6.89 15.76
N GLU A 34 3.26 6.91 14.53
CA GLU A 34 2.57 6.30 13.38
C GLU A 34 2.48 4.78 13.52
N THR A 35 3.57 4.13 13.95
CA THR A 35 3.55 2.68 14.18
C THR A 35 2.61 2.30 15.32
N ALA A 36 2.44 3.10 16.37
CA ALA A 36 1.48 2.81 17.45
C ALA A 36 0.04 2.66 16.94
N ILE A 37 -0.38 3.49 15.98
CA ILE A 37 -1.71 3.35 15.37
C ILE A 37 -1.76 2.11 14.49
N LEU A 38 -0.72 1.84 13.69
CA LEU A 38 -0.63 0.61 12.89
C LEU A 38 -0.68 -0.66 13.76
N PHE A 39 -0.07 -0.65 14.94
CA PHE A 39 -0.16 -1.71 15.95
C PHE A 39 -1.59 -1.93 16.44
N SER A 40 -2.42 -0.88 16.49
CA SER A 40 -3.80 -0.96 16.94
C SER A 40 -4.78 -1.46 15.86
N LEU A 41 -4.38 -1.48 14.59
CA LEU A 41 -5.26 -1.90 13.49
C LEU A 41 -5.51 -3.41 13.57
N ARG A 42 -6.77 -3.80 13.79
CA ARG A 42 -7.22 -5.19 13.82
C ARG A 42 -8.51 -5.32 13.03
N HIS A 43 -8.44 -5.97 11.87
CA HIS A 43 -9.57 -6.17 10.97
C HIS A 43 -9.30 -7.37 10.05
N SER A 44 -10.34 -8.10 9.64
CA SER A 44 -10.21 -9.31 8.82
C SER A 44 -9.49 -9.05 7.49
N HIS A 45 -9.70 -7.87 6.90
CA HIS A 45 -9.16 -7.47 5.59
C HIS A 45 -7.96 -6.49 5.70
N ILE A 46 -7.27 -6.45 6.83
CA ILE A 46 -6.06 -5.64 7.03
C ILE A 46 -4.96 -6.55 7.59
N VAL A 47 -3.76 -6.52 7.00
CA VAL A 47 -2.60 -7.24 7.52
C VAL A 47 -2.20 -6.65 8.87
N SER A 48 -2.11 -7.52 9.88
CA SER A 48 -1.78 -7.08 11.25
C SER A 48 -0.28 -6.85 11.43
N LEU A 49 0.09 -5.72 12.05
CA LEU A 49 1.43 -5.49 12.59
C LEU A 49 1.51 -6.06 14.02
N TYR A 50 2.49 -6.95 14.25
CA TYR A 50 2.68 -7.65 15.52
C TYR A 50 3.86 -7.14 16.32
N ASP A 51 4.95 -6.72 15.67
CA ASP A 51 6.13 -6.20 16.36
C ASP A 51 6.94 -5.28 15.44
N VAL A 52 7.78 -4.44 16.06
CA VAL A 52 8.77 -3.60 15.39
C VAL A 52 10.10 -3.77 16.10
N VAL A 53 11.06 -4.39 15.42
CA VAL A 53 12.41 -4.57 15.94
C VAL A 53 13.30 -3.47 15.38
N ASP A 54 13.83 -2.65 16.26
CA ASP A 54 14.72 -1.55 15.90
C ASP A 54 16.20 -1.94 16.01
N THR A 55 16.95 -1.80 14.92
CA THR A 55 18.41 -1.99 14.87
C THR A 55 19.12 -0.70 14.46
N ASP A 56 20.45 -0.64 14.57
CA ASP A 56 21.21 0.58 14.24
C ASP A 56 21.03 1.04 12.78
N ASP A 57 20.83 0.10 11.86
CA ASP A 57 20.75 0.33 10.42
C ASP A 57 19.35 0.14 9.83
N LYS A 58 18.46 -0.60 10.50
CA LYS A 58 17.16 -1.01 9.94
C LYS A 58 16.06 -1.02 11.00
N LEU A 59 14.83 -0.85 10.51
CA LEU A 59 13.61 -1.19 11.24
C LEU A 59 13.02 -2.45 10.62
N TYR A 60 12.72 -3.45 11.43
CA TYR A 60 12.05 -4.67 11.00
C TYR A 60 10.60 -4.66 11.47
N LEU A 61 9.67 -4.60 10.53
CA LEU A 61 8.23 -4.70 10.81
C LEU A 61 7.82 -6.17 10.75
N VAL A 62 7.46 -6.74 11.89
CA VAL A 62 6.97 -8.12 12.02
C VAL A 62 5.45 -8.10 11.85
N MET A 63 4.98 -8.74 10.78
CA MET A 63 3.60 -8.67 10.32
C MET A 63 3.02 -10.07 10.15
N GLU A 64 1.69 -10.12 10.09
CA GLU A 64 0.94 -11.29 9.64
C GLU A 64 1.47 -11.80 8.30
N TYR A 65 1.75 -13.10 8.25
CA TYR A 65 2.11 -13.78 7.01
C TYR A 65 0.83 -14.21 6.28
N VAL A 66 0.73 -13.83 5.01
CA VAL A 66 -0.40 -14.18 4.14
C VAL A 66 0.14 -14.97 2.95
N GLU A 67 -0.28 -16.22 2.82
CA GLU A 67 0.38 -17.23 1.97
C GLU A 67 0.09 -17.10 0.47
N GLY A 68 -1.04 -16.49 0.07
CA GLY A 68 -1.48 -16.48 -1.33
C GLY A 68 -0.82 -15.44 -2.22
N GLY A 69 0.14 -14.66 -1.70
CA GLY A 69 0.85 -13.64 -2.48
C GLY A 69 -0.03 -12.44 -2.83
N GLU A 70 0.36 -11.70 -3.87
CA GLU A 70 -0.29 -10.45 -4.27
C GLU A 70 -1.47 -10.68 -5.24
N LEU A 71 -2.52 -9.87 -5.12
CA LEU A 71 -3.65 -9.83 -6.04
C LEU A 71 -3.23 -9.48 -7.48
N SER A 72 -2.15 -8.70 -7.63
CA SER A 72 -1.53 -8.40 -8.93
C SER A 72 -1.23 -9.68 -9.73
N ASN A 73 -0.72 -10.72 -9.07
CA ASN A 73 -0.36 -11.99 -9.71
C ASN A 73 -1.60 -12.75 -10.20
N GLU A 74 -2.70 -12.69 -9.45
CA GLU A 74 -3.97 -13.30 -9.85
C GLU A 74 -4.55 -12.60 -11.09
N ILE A 75 -4.50 -11.26 -11.14
CA ILE A 75 -4.94 -10.49 -12.33
C ILE A 75 -4.06 -10.84 -13.53
N ILE A 76 -2.73 -10.82 -13.38
CA ILE A 76 -1.78 -11.11 -14.48
C ILE A 76 -1.98 -12.53 -15.01
N SER A 77 -2.17 -13.51 -14.12
CA SER A 77 -2.25 -14.92 -14.50
C SER A 77 -3.57 -15.25 -15.21
N ASN A 78 -4.67 -14.60 -14.83
CA ASN A 78 -5.99 -14.82 -15.43
C ASN A 78 -6.32 -13.81 -16.56
N GLY A 79 -5.49 -12.78 -16.75
CA GLY A 79 -5.79 -11.62 -17.59
C GLY A 79 -6.75 -10.66 -16.88
N ALA A 80 -7.92 -11.14 -16.47
CA ALA A 80 -8.89 -10.42 -15.66
C ALA A 80 -9.62 -11.40 -14.73
N LEU A 81 -10.26 -10.86 -13.69
CA LEU A 81 -11.13 -11.61 -12.79
C LEU A 81 -12.57 -11.60 -13.32
N ALA A 82 -13.31 -12.67 -13.06
CA ALA A 82 -14.74 -12.66 -13.35
C ALA A 82 -15.46 -11.66 -12.45
N GLU A 83 -16.52 -11.00 -12.95
CA GLU A 83 -17.22 -9.94 -12.19
C GLU A 83 -17.64 -10.35 -10.78
N HIS A 84 -18.05 -11.60 -10.60
CA HIS A 84 -18.47 -12.11 -9.30
C HIS A 84 -17.31 -12.23 -8.31
N GLU A 85 -16.12 -12.62 -8.77
CA GLU A 85 -14.89 -12.67 -8.00
C GLU A 85 -14.40 -11.25 -7.69
N ALA A 86 -14.36 -10.39 -8.70
CA ALA A 86 -13.97 -8.99 -8.56
C ALA A 86 -14.87 -8.26 -7.56
N ARG A 87 -16.19 -8.48 -7.60
CA ARG A 87 -17.14 -7.94 -6.63
C ARG A 87 -16.83 -8.41 -5.20
N TYR A 88 -16.50 -9.69 -5.03
CA TYR A 88 -16.19 -10.26 -3.72
C TYR A 88 -14.90 -9.65 -3.14
N VAL A 89 -13.85 -9.54 -3.96
CA VAL A 89 -12.58 -8.89 -3.58
C VAL A 89 -12.79 -7.40 -3.29
N PHE A 90 -13.51 -6.70 -4.16
CA PHE A 90 -13.77 -5.27 -4.03
C PHE A 90 -14.48 -4.92 -2.72
N LEU A 91 -15.50 -5.70 -2.34
CA LEU A 91 -16.20 -5.51 -1.07
C LEU A 91 -15.25 -5.60 0.14
N GLN A 92 -14.33 -6.56 0.14
CA GLN A 92 -13.36 -6.74 1.22
C GLN A 92 -12.39 -5.57 1.32
N ILE A 93 -11.89 -5.07 0.19
CA ILE A 93 -11.03 -3.88 0.14
C ILE A 93 -11.80 -2.66 0.66
N VAL A 94 -13.07 -2.46 0.26
CA VAL A 94 -13.92 -1.38 0.78
C VAL A 94 -14.10 -1.48 2.30
N LEU A 95 -14.33 -2.68 2.83
CA LEU A 95 -14.45 -2.89 4.27
C LEU A 95 -13.15 -2.54 5.02
N GLY A 96 -12.01 -2.95 4.47
CA GLY A 96 -10.69 -2.61 5.00
C GLY A 96 -10.41 -1.11 4.98
N LEU A 97 -10.65 -0.44 3.84
CA LEU A 97 -10.47 1.01 3.70
C LEU A 97 -11.36 1.77 4.68
N ARG A 98 -12.65 1.42 4.74
CA ARG A 98 -13.60 2.02 5.70
C ARG A 98 -13.09 1.89 7.13
N TYR A 99 -12.52 0.74 7.49
CA TYR A 99 -11.96 0.54 8.83
C TYR A 99 -10.77 1.48 9.10
N ILE A 100 -9.76 1.54 8.22
CA ILE A 100 -8.59 2.39 8.45
C ILE A 100 -8.94 3.89 8.39
N HIS A 101 -9.85 4.29 7.51
CA HIS A 101 -10.36 5.67 7.44
C HIS A 101 -11.09 6.06 8.72
N SER A 102 -11.86 5.15 9.33
CA SER A 102 -12.48 5.38 10.65
C SER A 102 -11.49 5.53 11.81
N LYS A 103 -10.22 5.16 11.59
CA LYS A 103 -9.10 5.35 12.53
C LYS A 103 -8.23 6.55 12.16
N GLY A 104 -8.66 7.37 11.20
CA GLY A 104 -7.91 8.54 10.72
C GLY A 104 -6.66 8.19 9.92
N VAL A 105 -6.58 6.97 9.36
CA VAL A 105 -5.44 6.48 8.57
C VAL A 105 -5.80 6.48 7.09
N VAL A 106 -5.01 7.17 6.26
CA VAL A 106 -5.10 7.12 4.80
C VAL A 106 -3.96 6.25 4.26
N HIS A 107 -4.23 5.35 3.32
CA HIS A 107 -3.25 4.40 2.81
C HIS A 107 -2.24 5.03 1.83
N ARG A 108 -2.72 5.82 0.86
CA ARG A 108 -1.93 6.57 -0.15
C ARG A 108 -1.12 5.76 -1.17
N ASP A 109 -1.21 4.44 -1.17
CA ASP A 109 -0.57 3.58 -2.18
C ASP A 109 -1.38 2.30 -2.40
N LEU A 110 -2.71 2.41 -2.40
CA LEU A 110 -3.57 1.28 -2.67
C LEU A 110 -3.38 0.84 -4.14
N LYS A 111 -3.00 -0.42 -4.33
CA LYS A 111 -2.79 -1.05 -5.64
C LYS A 111 -2.87 -2.57 -5.49
N PRO A 112 -3.05 -3.35 -6.57
CA PRO A 112 -3.15 -4.81 -6.48
C PRO A 112 -1.93 -5.48 -5.82
N ALA A 113 -0.73 -4.91 -5.99
CA ALA A 113 0.48 -5.43 -5.33
C ALA A 113 0.49 -5.24 -3.80
N ASN A 114 -0.31 -4.30 -3.28
CA ASN A 114 -0.44 -4.07 -1.83
C ASN A 114 -1.69 -4.78 -1.24
N VAL A 115 -2.41 -5.57 -2.04
CA VAL A 115 -3.52 -6.42 -1.59
C VAL A 115 -3.05 -7.86 -1.66
N LEU A 116 -3.04 -8.55 -0.53
CA LEU A 116 -2.60 -9.94 -0.42
C LEU A 116 -3.79 -10.89 -0.46
N VAL A 117 -3.64 -12.00 -1.16
CA VAL A 117 -4.61 -13.10 -1.21
C VAL A 117 -4.35 -14.05 -0.05
N ASP A 118 -5.34 -14.25 0.80
CA ASP A 118 -5.28 -15.20 1.90
C ASP A 118 -5.75 -16.58 1.42
N ARG A 119 -4.81 -17.35 0.88
CA ARG A 119 -5.09 -18.68 0.31
C ARG A 119 -5.68 -19.66 1.32
N ASN A 120 -5.33 -19.51 2.60
CA ASN A 120 -5.79 -20.42 3.66
C ASN A 120 -7.27 -20.19 4.01
N ASN A 121 -7.75 -18.95 3.87
CA ASN A 121 -9.14 -18.60 4.11
C ASN A 121 -9.99 -18.51 2.83
N SER A 122 -9.35 -18.52 1.66
CA SER A 122 -10.03 -18.48 0.35
C SER A 122 -10.87 -19.73 0.12
N ARG A 123 -12.01 -19.54 -0.56
CA ARG A 123 -12.89 -20.63 -0.99
C ARG A 123 -12.71 -20.89 -2.49
N PRO A 124 -13.06 -22.07 -3.01
CA PRO A 124 -13.01 -22.32 -4.45
C PRO A 124 -13.82 -21.24 -5.21
N GLY A 125 -13.14 -20.54 -6.12
CA GLY A 125 -13.72 -19.44 -6.90
C GLY A 125 -14.00 -18.14 -6.13
N LEU A 126 -13.49 -17.98 -4.89
CA LEU A 126 -13.62 -16.74 -4.13
C LEU A 126 -12.34 -16.46 -3.34
N LEU A 127 -11.67 -15.36 -3.68
CA LEU A 127 -10.43 -14.93 -3.04
C LEU A 127 -10.73 -14.13 -1.76
N GLU A 128 -10.23 -14.61 -0.63
CA GLU A 128 -10.10 -13.79 0.58
C GLU A 128 -8.89 -12.87 0.44
N VAL A 129 -9.04 -11.60 0.81
CA VAL A 129 -7.98 -10.59 0.65
C VAL A 129 -7.77 -9.73 1.88
N LYS A 130 -6.52 -9.25 2.02
CA LYS A 130 -6.09 -8.32 3.06
C LYS A 130 -5.26 -7.19 2.47
N ILE A 131 -5.56 -5.96 2.87
CA ILE A 131 -4.75 -4.79 2.50
C ILE A 131 -3.47 -4.80 3.34
N SER A 132 -2.33 -4.54 2.70
CA SER A 132 -1.00 -4.55 3.28
C SER A 132 -0.22 -3.28 2.91
N ASP A 133 1.02 -3.19 3.38
CA ASP A 133 1.97 -2.12 3.08
C ASP A 133 1.49 -0.68 3.39
N PHE A 134 1.38 -0.41 4.69
CA PHE A 134 1.15 0.91 5.25
C PHE A 134 2.39 1.81 5.27
N GLY A 135 3.47 1.47 4.54
CA GLY A 135 4.72 2.22 4.53
C GLY A 135 4.59 3.65 3.97
N HIS A 136 3.53 3.91 3.21
CA HIS A 136 3.14 5.25 2.74
C HIS A 136 1.91 5.79 3.46
N SER A 137 1.41 5.17 4.53
CA SER A 137 0.20 5.66 5.22
C SER A 137 0.43 7.00 5.94
N LYS A 138 -0.64 7.71 6.30
CA LYS A 138 -0.58 8.94 7.10
C LYS A 138 -1.78 9.08 8.03
N LEU A 139 -1.57 9.76 9.15
CA LEU A 139 -2.61 10.18 10.09
C LEU A 139 -3.18 11.55 9.70
N VAL A 140 -4.51 11.66 9.69
CA VAL A 140 -5.24 12.87 9.27
C VAL A 140 -5.46 13.87 10.43
N ASP A 141 -5.46 13.42 11.69
CA ASP A 141 -6.01 14.16 12.83
C ASP A 141 -5.11 15.22 13.51
N ASP A 142 -3.88 15.45 13.06
CA ASP A 142 -2.94 16.37 13.74
C ASP A 142 -3.08 17.85 13.33
N GLY A 143 -4.18 18.27 12.67
CA GLY A 143 -4.51 19.69 12.40
C GLY A 143 -3.50 20.47 11.53
N TYR A 144 -2.38 19.87 11.14
CA TYR A 144 -1.25 20.52 10.47
C TYR A 144 -0.81 19.82 9.18
N SER A 145 -1.49 18.75 8.75
CA SER A 145 -0.87 17.82 7.83
C SER A 145 -1.76 17.42 6.66
N THR A 146 -2.20 18.41 5.89
CA THR A 146 -2.41 18.20 4.45
C THR A 146 -1.22 17.40 3.91
N ALA A 147 -1.44 16.20 3.39
CA ALA A 147 -0.37 15.40 2.80
C ALA A 147 0.04 16.11 1.49
N LEU A 148 1.10 16.91 1.55
CA LEU A 148 1.60 17.70 0.41
C LEU A 148 2.64 16.92 -0.42
N THR A 149 3.12 15.77 0.06
CA THR A 149 4.18 15.00 -0.59
C THR A 149 3.60 13.97 -1.56
N GLN A 150 3.99 14.03 -2.84
CA GLN A 150 3.67 13.01 -3.83
C GLN A 150 4.34 11.68 -3.44
N VAL A 151 3.54 10.71 -2.99
CA VAL A 151 3.97 9.35 -2.64
C VAL A 151 3.00 8.34 -3.25
N GLY A 152 3.45 7.10 -3.43
CA GLY A 152 2.66 6.03 -4.06
C GLY A 152 2.96 5.84 -5.55
N THR A 153 2.10 5.07 -6.22
CA THR A 153 2.32 4.60 -7.59
C THR A 153 1.56 5.46 -8.61
N PRO A 154 2.22 6.17 -9.55
CA PRO A 154 1.59 7.17 -10.42
C PRO A 154 0.36 6.72 -11.20
N LEU A 155 0.32 5.46 -11.62
CA LEU A 155 -0.81 4.88 -12.37
C LEU A 155 -2.12 4.81 -11.55
N PHE A 156 -2.02 4.95 -10.22
CA PHE A 156 -3.15 4.89 -9.28
C PHE A 156 -3.47 6.24 -8.65
N TRP A 157 -2.77 7.31 -9.04
CA TRP A 157 -2.95 8.62 -8.45
C TRP A 157 -4.24 9.29 -8.89
N ALA A 158 -4.90 9.89 -7.90
CA ALA A 158 -6.00 10.81 -8.16
C ALA A 158 -5.49 12.09 -8.85
N PRO A 159 -6.31 12.78 -9.66
CA PRO A 159 -5.89 13.98 -10.39
C PRO A 159 -5.33 15.08 -9.48
N GLU A 160 -5.89 15.24 -8.28
CA GLU A 160 -5.42 16.17 -7.25
C GLU A 160 -4.01 15.82 -6.72
N VAL A 161 -3.66 14.53 -6.72
CA VAL A 161 -2.33 14.01 -6.38
C VAL A 161 -1.34 14.26 -7.51
N ALA A 162 -1.75 13.99 -8.75
CA ALA A 162 -0.92 14.24 -9.91
C ALA A 162 -0.58 15.73 -10.09
N ASN A 163 -1.55 16.62 -9.83
CA ASN A 163 -1.40 18.06 -10.03
C ASN A 163 -0.78 18.81 -8.84
N SER A 164 -0.34 18.12 -7.78
CA SER A 164 0.26 18.73 -6.57
C SER A 164 -0.62 19.84 -5.98
N CYS A 165 -1.94 19.64 -5.93
CA CYS A 165 -2.84 20.66 -5.39
C CYS A 165 -2.52 20.89 -3.91
N ALA A 166 -2.30 22.16 -3.55
CA ALA A 166 -1.92 22.61 -2.20
C ALA A 166 -2.97 22.29 -1.09
N ALA A 167 -4.10 21.70 -1.45
CA ALA A 167 -5.16 21.29 -0.54
C ALA A 167 -4.85 19.99 0.24
N GLY A 168 -3.79 19.25 -0.13
CA GLY A 168 -3.41 17.99 0.51
C GLY A 168 -4.30 16.81 0.12
N TYR A 169 -3.82 15.60 0.44
CA TYR A 169 -4.55 14.35 0.19
C TYR A 169 -5.36 13.92 1.42
N ASP A 170 -6.64 13.60 1.19
CA ASP A 170 -7.56 13.02 2.16
C ASP A 170 -7.93 11.57 1.77
N GLU A 171 -8.87 10.95 2.46
CA GLU A 171 -9.34 9.58 2.21
C GLU A 171 -9.87 9.36 0.78
N ARG A 172 -10.22 10.42 0.04
CA ARG A 172 -10.76 10.32 -1.34
C ARG A 172 -9.70 9.86 -2.33
N ALA A 173 -8.42 10.11 -2.05
CA ALA A 173 -7.32 9.61 -2.87
C ALA A 173 -7.31 8.07 -2.88
N ASP A 174 -7.56 7.43 -1.74
CA ASP A 174 -7.67 5.96 -1.68
C ASP A 174 -8.88 5.45 -2.47
N LEU A 175 -9.99 6.21 -2.50
CA LEU A 175 -11.19 5.85 -3.29
C LEU A 175 -10.95 5.95 -4.80
N TRP A 176 -10.13 6.90 -5.25
CA TRP A 176 -9.69 6.95 -6.63
C TRP A 176 -8.85 5.72 -6.98
N SER A 177 -7.81 5.44 -6.17
CA SER A 177 -6.97 4.26 -6.37
C SER A 177 -7.79 2.97 -6.35
N LEU A 178 -8.81 2.87 -5.48
CA LEU A 178 -9.76 1.77 -5.42
C LEU A 178 -10.53 1.59 -6.74
N GLY A 179 -10.94 2.69 -7.39
CA GLY A 179 -11.56 2.65 -8.71
C GLY A 179 -10.62 2.11 -9.79
N VAL A 180 -9.35 2.51 -9.76
CA VAL A 180 -8.32 1.97 -10.66
C VAL A 180 -8.09 0.47 -10.41
N VAL A 181 -8.07 0.03 -9.15
CA VAL A 181 -7.99 -1.40 -8.80
C VAL A 181 -9.18 -2.17 -9.35
N LEU A 182 -10.41 -1.67 -9.20
CA LEU A 182 -11.61 -2.31 -9.76
C LEU A 182 -11.53 -2.46 -11.28
N TYR A 183 -11.12 -1.40 -11.98
CA TYR A 183 -10.96 -1.44 -13.42
C TYR A 183 -9.93 -2.50 -13.83
N LEU A 184 -8.75 -2.52 -13.18
CA LEU A 184 -7.72 -3.52 -13.46
C LEU A 184 -8.19 -4.96 -13.19
N MET A 185 -8.98 -5.17 -12.12
CA MET A 185 -9.55 -6.50 -11.85
C MET A 185 -10.49 -6.95 -12.97
N LEU A 186 -11.26 -6.05 -13.57
CA LEU A 186 -12.27 -6.39 -14.58
C LEU A 186 -11.70 -6.46 -16.00
N GLU A 187 -10.73 -5.61 -16.33
CA GLU A 187 -10.25 -5.43 -17.71
C GLU A 187 -8.81 -5.91 -17.92
N GLY A 188 -8.07 -6.22 -16.86
CA GLY A 188 -6.67 -6.64 -16.97
C GLY A 188 -5.69 -5.56 -17.46
N SER A 189 -6.19 -4.34 -17.66
CA SER A 189 -5.46 -3.22 -18.23
C SER A 189 -5.76 -1.94 -17.46
N TYR A 190 -4.90 -0.92 -17.57
CA TYR A 190 -5.11 0.32 -16.85
C TYR A 190 -6.21 1.17 -17.50
N PRO A 191 -7.05 1.85 -16.71
CA PRO A 191 -8.09 2.74 -17.24
C PRO A 191 -7.53 3.95 -17.98
N PHE A 192 -6.28 4.33 -17.68
CA PHE A 192 -5.61 5.49 -18.24
C PHE A 192 -4.37 5.03 -19.01
N SER A 193 -4.51 4.88 -20.32
CA SER A 193 -3.46 4.42 -21.25
C SER A 193 -2.41 5.50 -21.59
N ASP A 194 -2.73 6.78 -21.33
CA ASP A 194 -1.89 7.95 -21.66
C ASP A 194 -0.89 8.39 -20.56
N ILE A 195 -0.76 7.63 -19.47
CA ILE A 195 0.26 7.92 -18.43
C ILE A 195 1.69 7.53 -18.90
N ARG A 196 1.91 7.33 -20.20
CA ARG A 196 3.26 7.35 -20.80
C ARG A 196 3.91 8.75 -20.67
N ALA A 197 3.13 9.82 -20.50
CA ALA A 197 3.66 11.18 -20.37
C ALA A 197 4.28 11.52 -18.99
N LEU A 198 4.04 10.74 -17.92
CA LEU A 198 4.62 11.01 -16.59
C LEU A 198 5.79 10.08 -16.23
N GLY A 199 5.97 8.95 -16.92
CA GLY A 199 7.06 8.00 -16.70
C GLY A 199 8.35 8.28 -17.48
N GLU A 200 8.30 9.07 -18.56
CA GLU A 200 9.47 9.35 -19.40
C GLU A 200 10.50 10.29 -18.78
N LEU A 201 10.21 10.89 -17.62
CA LEU A 201 11.16 11.74 -16.87
C LEU A 201 11.99 10.98 -15.82
N SER A 202 11.85 9.66 -15.68
CA SER A 202 12.65 8.86 -14.72
C SER A 202 13.44 7.69 -15.31
N PHE A 203 13.46 7.51 -16.65
CA PHE A 203 14.20 6.41 -17.29
C PHE A 203 15.22 6.80 -18.37
N LYS A 204 15.61 8.08 -18.47
CA LYS A 204 16.86 8.44 -19.17
C LYS A 204 18.06 8.34 -18.23
N GLY A 205 18.41 7.11 -17.88
CA GLY A 205 19.72 6.72 -17.38
C GLY A 205 20.41 5.87 -18.44
N ASP A 206 21.43 6.45 -19.07
CA ASP A 206 22.49 5.84 -19.87
C ASP A 206 22.21 4.56 -20.67
N SER A 207 22.07 4.74 -21.99
CA SER A 207 22.45 3.75 -22.99
C SER A 207 23.28 4.41 -24.08
N ARG A 208 24.54 4.74 -23.74
CA ARG A 208 25.63 4.91 -24.71
C ARG A 208 26.79 3.98 -24.36
N LEU A 209 26.63 2.69 -24.64
CA LEU A 209 27.72 1.76 -24.91
C LEU A 209 27.20 0.64 -25.81
N SER A 210 27.46 0.74 -27.12
CA SER A 210 27.94 -0.32 -28.02
C SER A 210 27.61 -0.01 -29.49
N ALA A 211 28.51 0.73 -30.15
CA ALA A 211 29.02 0.52 -31.51
C ALA A 211 30.05 1.62 -31.80
#